data_AF-A0A2G7TA49-F1
#
_entry.id   AF-A0A2G7TA49-F1
#
_cell.length_a   1.000
_cell.length_b   1.000
_cell.length_c   1.000
_cell.angle_alpha   90.00
_cell.angle_beta   90.00
_cell.angle_gamma   90.00
#
_symmetry.space_group_name_H-M   'P 1'
#
loop_
_entity.id
_entity.type
_entity.pdbx_description
1 polymer ?
#
loop_
_entity_poly.entity_id
_entity_poly.type
_entity_poly.pdbx_seq_one_letter_code
_entity_poly.pdbx_strand_id
1 'polypeptide(L)' 'MKEHPPFGTAPIRCGRTRCSWRGYETDLNKVPSTIGGLRCTSIACPTCGCDSYSFMTVGEIQAWERKQRAQAQQKGPA' A
#
# COMPACT_ATOMS: atom_id res chain seq x y z
N MET A 1 -0.82 -21.74 9.18
CA MET A 1 -0.11 -20.77 8.32
C MET A 1 -1.11 -19.67 8.00
N LYS A 2 -0.80 -18.39 8.22
CA LYS A 2 -1.70 -17.31 7.78
C LYS A 2 -1.62 -17.27 6.26
N GLU A 3 -2.69 -17.70 5.58
CA GLU A 3 -2.83 -17.56 4.13
C GLU A 3 -2.55 -16.11 3.76
N HIS A 4 -1.49 -15.90 2.99
CA HIS A 4 -1.23 -14.58 2.43
C HIS A 4 -2.24 -14.37 1.31
N PRO A 5 -3.00 -13.27 1.31
CA PRO A 5 -3.96 -13.01 0.26
C PRO A 5 -3.24 -12.93 -1.10
N PRO A 6 -3.92 -13.29 -2.20
CA PRO A 6 -3.34 -13.20 -3.53
C PRO A 6 -2.86 -11.78 -3.84
N PHE A 7 -1.80 -11.68 -4.66
CA PHE A 7 -1.14 -10.41 -4.96
C PHE A 7 -2.13 -9.35 -5.46
N GLY A 8 -2.13 -8.17 -4.83
CA GLY A 8 -2.99 -7.05 -5.21
C GLY A 8 -4.47 -7.20 -4.83
N THR A 9 -4.85 -8.24 -4.07
CA THR A 9 -6.26 -8.42 -3.65
C THR A 9 -6.55 -7.83 -2.28
N ALA A 10 -5.55 -7.72 -1.41
CA ALA A 10 -5.67 -7.11 -0.10
C ALA A 10 -4.94 -5.75 -0.08
N PRO A 11 -5.53 -4.73 0.55
CA PRO A 11 -4.88 -3.45 0.69
C PRO A 11 -3.74 -3.53 1.72
N ILE A 12 -2.73 -2.73 1.46
CA ILE A 12 -1.50 -2.62 2.20
C ILE A 12 -1.32 -1.19 2.70
N ARG A 13 -0.60 -1.07 3.80
CA ARG A 13 -0.08 0.20 4.30
C ARG A 13 1.43 0.21 4.19
N CYS A 14 2.01 1.40 3.98
CA CYS A 14 3.44 1.57 4.05
C CYS A 14 3.95 1.18 5.46
N GLY A 15 5.10 0.50 5.54
CA GLY A 15 5.74 0.11 6.80
C GLY A 15 6.32 1.30 7.58
N ARG A 16 6.49 2.46 6.94
CA ARG A 16 7.02 3.67 7.57
C ARG A 16 5.97 4.31 8.50
N THR A 17 6.30 4.47 9.78
CA THR A 17 5.39 4.96 10.84
C THR A 17 4.67 6.29 10.53
N ARG A 18 5.32 7.20 9.79
CA ARG A 18 4.76 8.51 9.42
C ARG A 18 4.12 8.56 8.04
N CYS A 19 4.21 7.48 7.25
CA CYS A 19 3.60 7.45 5.94
C CYS A 19 2.11 7.09 6.06
N SER A 20 1.25 7.99 5.59
CA SER A 20 -0.20 7.74 5.59
C SER A 20 -0.69 7.00 4.34
N TRP A 21 0.23 6.65 3.43
CA TRP A 21 -0.11 5.99 2.18
C TRP A 21 -0.65 4.58 2.43
N ARG A 22 -1.76 4.30 1.76
CA ARG A 22 -2.51 3.04 1.78
C ARG A 22 -2.95 2.78 0.35
N GLY A 23 -2.81 1.55 -0.12
CA GLY A 23 -3.08 1.17 -1.50
C GLY A 23 -2.98 -0.33 -1.66
N TYR A 24 -2.76 -0.81 -2.87
CA TYR A 24 -2.53 -2.23 -3.15
C TYR A 24 -1.08 -2.46 -3.53
N GLU A 25 -0.66 -3.73 -3.53
CA GLU A 25 0.69 -4.10 -4.00
C GLU A 25 0.93 -3.70 -5.46
N THR A 26 -0.14 -3.59 -6.26
CA THR A 26 -0.10 -3.10 -7.64
C THR A 26 0.23 -1.63 -7.77
N ASP A 27 -0.03 -0.83 -6.72
CA ASP A 27 0.23 0.62 -6.70
C ASP A 27 1.65 0.97 -6.23
N LEU A 28 2.46 -0.03 -5.87
CA LEU A 28 3.84 0.19 -5.45
C LEU A 28 4.74 0.52 -6.64
N ASN A 29 5.67 1.46 -6.43
CA ASN A 29 6.66 1.81 -7.43
C ASN A 29 7.73 0.74 -7.54
N LYS A 30 8.01 0.32 -8.77
CA LYS A 30 9.15 -0.55 -9.07
C LYS A 30 10.41 0.31 -9.17
N VAL A 31 11.32 0.15 -8.22
CA VAL A 31 12.57 0.90 -8.15
C VAL A 31 13.76 -0.04 -8.38
N PRO A 32 14.81 0.40 -9.12
CA PRO A 32 16.04 -0.36 -9.23
C PRO A 32 16.70 -0.47 -7.85
N SER A 33 17.12 -1.66 -7.48
CA SER A 33 17.76 -1.97 -6.21
C SER A 33 18.90 -2.98 -6.41
N THR A 34 19.69 -3.20 -5.37
CA THR A 34 20.80 -4.15 -5.41
C THR A 34 20.79 -4.99 -4.15
N ILE A 35 20.58 -6.30 -4.29
CA ILE A 35 20.62 -7.27 -3.18
C ILE A 35 21.84 -8.16 -3.40
N GLY A 36 22.80 -8.11 -2.48
CA GLY A 36 24.01 -8.94 -2.54
C GLY A 36 24.89 -8.71 -3.79
N GLY A 37 24.86 -7.50 -4.37
CA GLY A 37 25.58 -7.17 -5.60
C GLY A 37 24.84 -7.50 -6.90
N LEU A 38 23.67 -8.16 -6.84
CA LEU A 38 22.82 -8.38 -8.01
C LEU A 38 21.82 -7.22 -8.15
N ARG A 39 21.73 -6.67 -9.37
CA ARG A 39 20.68 -5.71 -9.73
C ARG A 39 19.33 -6.41 -9.72
N CYS A 40 18.41 -5.92 -8.92
CA CYS A 40 17.05 -6.42 -8.81
C CYS A 40 16.05 -5.26 -8.78
N THR A 41 14.77 -5.57 -8.96
CA THR A 41 13.70 -4.59 -8.84
C THR A 41 13.06 -4.73 -7.47
N SER A 42 13.14 -3.68 -6.65
CA SER A 42 12.41 -3.59 -5.39
C SER A 42 11.09 -2.87 -5.60
N ILE A 43 10.12 -3.14 -4.72
CA ILE A 43 8.86 -2.40 -4.65
C ILE A 43 8.96 -1.39 -3.52
N ALA A 44 8.59 -0.14 -3.78
CA ALA A 44 8.67 0.94 -2.81
C ALA A 44 7.37 1.74 -2.79
N CYS A 45 7.04 2.26 -1.61
CA CYS A 45 5.93 3.16 -1.40
C CYS A 45 6.08 4.39 -2.33
N PRO A 46 5.07 4.70 -3.15
CA PRO A 46 5.15 5.80 -4.11
C PRO A 46 5.23 7.17 -3.44
N THR A 47 4.79 7.29 -2.18
CA THR A 47 4.79 8.57 -1.45
C THR A 47 6.10 8.83 -0.72
N CYS A 48 6.72 7.82 -0.11
CA CYS A 48 7.85 8.04 0.79
C CYS A 48 9.10 7.22 0.47
N GLY A 49 9.07 6.41 -0.60
CA GLY A 49 10.20 5.60 -1.07
C GLY A 49 10.57 4.43 -0.15
N CYS A 50 9.79 4.15 0.90
CA CYS A 50 10.05 3.03 1.79
C CYS A 50 9.71 1.71 1.09
N ASP A 51 10.64 0.76 1.13
CA ASP A 51 10.59 -0.55 0.51
C ASP A 51 9.82 -1.61 1.32
N SER A 52 9.29 -1.22 2.49
CA SER A 52 8.49 -2.10 3.35
C SER A 52 7.01 -1.75 3.34
N TYR A 53 6.18 -2.78 3.42
CA TYR A 53 4.73 -2.66 3.55
C TYR A 53 4.17 -3.71 4.51
N SER A 54 2.92 -3.55 4.91
CA SER A 54 2.19 -4.51 5.73
C SER A 54 0.74 -4.59 5.27
N PHE A 55 0.18 -5.79 5.25
CA PHE A 55 -1.25 -5.97 5.01
C PHE A 55 -2.05 -5.30 6.12
N MET A 56 -3.11 -4.60 5.71
CA MET A 56 -4.03 -3.98 6.66
C MET A 56 -4.92 -5.05 7.29
N THR A 57 -5.24 -4.87 8.57
CA THR A 57 -6.25 -5.70 9.25
C THR A 57 -7.65 -5.38 8.74
N VAL A 58 -8.60 -6.32 8.89
CA VAL A 58 -10.00 -6.12 8.45
C VAL A 58 -10.60 -4.80 8.96
N GLY A 59 -10.34 -4.43 10.22
CA GLY A 59 -10.81 -3.17 10.79
C GLY A 59 -10.16 -1.93 10.16
N GLU A 60 -8.88 -1.99 9.83
CA GLU A 60 -8.18 -0.91 9.10
C GLU A 60 -8.70 -0.75 7.68
N ILE A 61 -9.04 -1.87 7.01
CA ILE A 61 -9.62 -1.88 5.66
C ILE A 61 -10.97 -1.18 5.68
N GLN A 62 -11.88 -1.60 6.56
CA GLN A 62 -13.20 -0.97 6.69
C GLN A 62 -13.10 0.53 7.04
N ALA A 63 -12.14 0.92 7.88
CA ALA A 63 -11.92 2.33 8.19
C ALA A 63 -11.40 3.12 6.97
N TRP A 64 -10.51 2.53 6.18
CA TRP A 64 -9.96 3.15 4.98
C TRP A 64 -11.01 3.27 3.86
N GLU A 65 -11.77 2.21 3.60
CA GLU A 65 -12.86 2.22 2.63
C GLU A 65 -13.95 3.24 3.00
N ARG A 66 -14.32 3.33 4.29
CA ARG A 66 -15.23 4.38 4.77
C ARG A 66 -14.71 5.78 4.49
N LYS A 67 -13.41 6.03 4.73
CA LYS A 67 -12.78 7.33 4.42
C LYS A 67 -12.79 7.62 2.91
N GLN A 68 -12.51 6.62 2.07
CA GLN A 68 -12.56 6.78 0.62
C GLN A 68 -13.98 7.12 0.14
N ARG A 69 -15.00 6.41 0.64
CA ARG A 69 -16.41 6.70 0.35
C ARG A 69 -16.82 8.10 0.81
N ALA A 70 -16.42 8.52 2.01
CA ALA A 70 -16.70 9.86 2.51
C ALA A 70 -16.01 10.96 1.67
N GLN A 71 -14.78 10.73 1.20
CA GLN A 71 -14.09 11.66 0.31
C GLN A 71 -14.70 11.70 -1.09
N ALA A 72 -15.19 10.57 -1.61
CA ALA A 72 -15.89 10.50 -2.89
C ALA A 72 -17.24 11.24 -2.81
N GLN A 73 -17.97 11.10 -1.70
CA GLN A 73 -19.26 11.76 -1.49
C GLN A 73 -19.14 13.27 -1.25
N GLN A 74 -18.05 13.75 -0.63
CA GLN A 74 -17.75 15.18 -0.52
C GLN A 74 -17.33 15.82 -1.85
N LYS A 75 -17.05 15.01 -2.89
CA LYS A 75 -16.57 15.46 -4.21
C LYS A 75 -17.63 15.43 -5.31
N GLY A 76 -18.93 15.46 -5.01
CA GLY A 76 -19.92 15.61 -6.07
C GLY A 76 -21.25 16.26 -5.66
N PRO A 77 -21.99 16.87 -6.62
CA PRO A 77 -21.55 17.61 -7.81
C PRO A 77 -21.53 19.13 -7.52
N ALA A 78 -20.75 19.89 -8.28
CA ALA A 78 -21.01 21.33 -8.44
C ALA A 78 -22.25 21.52 -9.31
#